data_AF-A0A0N8PPC9-F1
#
_entry.id   AF-A0A0N8PPC9-F1
#
_cell.length_a   1.000
_cell.length_b   1.000
_cell.length_c   1.000
_cell.angle_alpha   90.00
_cell.angle_beta   90.00
_cell.angle_gamma   90.00
#
_symmetry.space_group_name_H-M   'P 1'
#
loop_
_entity.id
_entity.type
_entity.pdbx_description
1 polymer ?
#
loop_
_entity_poly.entity_id
_entity_poly.type
_entity_poly.pdbx_seq_one_letter_code
_entity_poly.pdbx_strand_id
1 'polypeptide(L)'
;MKFRPVVFGTIAAGVMATQTFMPIVAHAASNMSSSKVQYAKTTFIIAGKPTLHPEHIVANDPWSEKATDWVPVYYLQEVLHSFGVHSEWNSGDTLNISSTPTSWTINTNDATVVKTLQANEMQFSINGDKYTFMACPKLVAKDPASGVYTTYVPVYYVDLFLKNRLNMKAIWGADAWRLSPQTSYTPPTSIQSLAVNATGPAAIQYTPQKSQTSAVNQQVLSWLKSATTTTMNLPPSTPGLHFEGNIGPSRLTITTADKSTISIYPAYTVTASGNQGTYHVNYEPNVIAYVSGNQTTYLNSPGLYAWLKNNQWKTEFTSEETYTPPTSIQSLAVNETGPAAIQYTPQKSQTSAVNQEVLSWLKSATTTTMNLPPSTPGLHFQGNIGPSRLTITTADQSTISIYPAYTVTASGNQGTYQVNYEPNVIAYVSGNQTTYLNSPGLYAWLKNNQWKTQFTSN
;
A
#
# COMPACT_ATOMS: atom_id res chain seq x y z
N MET A 1 -52.68 30.53 -5.74
CA MET A 1 -52.44 29.81 -7.00
C MET A 1 -51.06 30.16 -7.52
N LYS A 2 -50.12 29.20 -7.51
CA LYS A 2 -48.76 29.34 -8.08
C LYS A 2 -48.51 28.12 -8.95
N PHE A 3 -48.44 28.32 -10.27
CA PHE A 3 -48.10 27.29 -11.24
C PHE A 3 -46.60 27.01 -11.20
N ARG A 4 -46.22 25.72 -11.14
CA ARG A 4 -44.87 25.23 -11.40
C ARG A 4 -44.86 24.60 -12.80
N PRO A 5 -43.92 24.94 -13.70
CA PRO A 5 -43.76 24.20 -14.94
C PRO A 5 -42.99 22.90 -14.64
N VAL A 6 -43.56 21.78 -15.09
CA VAL A 6 -42.89 20.48 -15.15
C VAL A 6 -42.22 20.40 -16.52
N VAL A 7 -40.89 20.37 -16.54
CA VAL A 7 -40.09 20.16 -17.76
C VAL A 7 -39.94 18.64 -17.93
N PHE A 8 -40.61 18.08 -18.93
CA PHE A 8 -40.36 16.72 -19.42
C PHE A 8 -39.21 16.78 -20.43
N GLY A 9 -38.03 16.31 -20.03
CA GLY A 9 -36.91 16.09 -20.94
C GLY A 9 -37.06 14.73 -21.62
N THR A 10 -37.31 14.75 -22.93
CA THR A 10 -37.21 13.58 -23.81
C THR A 10 -35.75 13.13 -23.93
N ILE A 11 -35.46 11.90 -23.51
CA ILE A 11 -34.17 11.24 -23.77
C ILE A 11 -34.22 10.76 -25.23
N ALA A 12 -33.48 11.43 -26.11
CA ALA A 12 -33.24 10.95 -27.46
C ALA A 12 -32.27 9.76 -27.38
N ALA A 13 -32.78 8.55 -27.68
CA ALA A 13 -31.94 7.39 -27.92
C ALA A 13 -31.15 7.60 -29.22
N GLY A 14 -29.93 8.12 -29.11
CA GLY A 14 -29.00 8.20 -30.22
C GLY A 14 -28.56 6.79 -30.61
N VAL A 15 -28.98 6.35 -31.80
CA VAL A 15 -28.43 5.16 -32.45
C VAL A 15 -26.96 5.42 -32.71
N MET A 16 -26.08 4.80 -31.93
CA MET A 16 -24.64 4.78 -32.24
C MET A 16 -24.46 3.92 -33.48
N ALA A 17 -24.28 4.57 -34.64
CA ALA A 17 -23.82 3.91 -35.83
C ALA A 17 -22.39 3.40 -35.56
N THR A 18 -22.27 2.11 -35.28
CA THR A 18 -20.98 1.41 -35.27
C THR A 18 -20.42 1.47 -36.68
N GLN A 19 -19.57 2.46 -36.97
CA GLN A 19 -18.74 2.42 -38.17
C GLN A 19 -17.74 1.28 -37.98
N THR A 20 -18.06 0.13 -38.57
CA THR A 20 -17.14 -1.00 -38.69
C THR A 20 -16.03 -0.61 -39.66
N PHE A 21 -14.99 0.05 -39.16
CA PHE A 21 -13.70 0.06 -39.85
C PHE A 21 -13.16 -1.37 -39.77
N MET A 22 -13.43 -2.18 -40.80
CA MET A 22 -12.65 -3.40 -41.01
C MET A 22 -11.42 -2.99 -41.83
N PRO A 23 -10.22 -2.88 -41.24
CA PRO A 23 -9.00 -2.80 -42.03
C PRO A 23 -8.85 -4.11 -42.80
N ILE A 24 -9.04 -4.07 -44.11
CA ILE A 24 -8.67 -5.18 -45.00
C ILE A 24 -7.14 -5.15 -45.12
N VAL A 25 -6.45 -5.82 -44.20
CA VAL A 25 -5.00 -6.02 -44.29
C VAL A 25 -4.74 -7.27 -45.12
N ALA A 26 -4.61 -7.10 -46.43
CA ALA A 26 -4.06 -8.12 -47.31
C ALA A 26 -2.53 -8.07 -47.20
N HIS A 27 -1.92 -8.80 -46.26
CA HIS A 27 -0.47 -8.98 -46.19
C HIS A 27 -0.15 -10.47 -46.38
N ALA A 28 0.77 -10.74 -47.30
CA ALA A 28 1.15 -12.08 -47.73
C ALA A 28 1.68 -12.91 -46.55
N ALA A 29 1.02 -14.04 -46.29
CA ALA A 29 1.47 -15.03 -45.31
C ALA A 29 2.79 -15.64 -45.79
N SER A 30 3.92 -15.23 -45.19
CA SER A 30 5.21 -15.89 -45.42
C SER A 30 5.27 -17.20 -44.65
N ASN A 31 5.40 -18.30 -45.41
CA ASN A 31 5.72 -19.69 -45.05
C ASN A 31 6.29 -19.96 -43.63
N MET A 32 5.46 -19.94 -42.59
CA MET A 32 5.67 -20.87 -41.48
C MET A 32 5.12 -22.22 -41.92
N SER A 33 6.01 -23.23 -41.96
CA SER A 33 5.66 -24.63 -42.20
C SER A 33 4.42 -24.99 -41.38
N SER A 34 3.46 -25.68 -42.02
CA SER A 34 2.12 -25.99 -41.54
C SER A 34 2.08 -26.94 -40.33
N SER A 35 2.84 -26.66 -39.28
CA SER A 35 2.63 -27.25 -37.97
C SER A 35 1.22 -26.89 -37.54
N LYS A 36 0.47 -27.93 -37.18
CA LYS A 36 -0.94 -27.83 -36.78
C LYS A 36 -1.02 -26.91 -35.56
N VAL A 37 -1.48 -25.68 -35.78
CA VAL A 37 -1.72 -24.68 -34.74
C VAL A 37 -2.76 -25.23 -33.77
N GLN A 38 -2.43 -25.23 -32.47
CA GLN A 38 -3.36 -25.62 -31.42
C GLN A 38 -4.03 -24.37 -30.84
N TYR A 39 -5.36 -24.29 -30.97
CA TYR A 39 -6.17 -23.26 -30.33
C TYR A 39 -6.60 -23.68 -28.94
N ALA A 40 -6.64 -22.72 -28.02
CA ALA A 40 -7.18 -22.88 -26.69
C ALA A 40 -8.00 -21.65 -26.29
N LYS A 41 -9.04 -21.87 -25.47
CA LYS A 41 -9.93 -20.79 -25.02
C LYS A 41 -9.21 -19.89 -24.03
N THR A 42 -9.44 -18.59 -24.14
CA THR A 42 -9.00 -17.60 -23.15
C THR A 42 -10.11 -16.63 -22.81
N THR A 43 -10.13 -16.16 -21.57
CA THR A 43 -10.96 -15.03 -21.15
C THR A 43 -10.09 -13.82 -20.80
N PHE A 44 -10.36 -12.68 -21.43
CA PHE A 44 -9.80 -11.40 -21.00
C PHE A 44 -10.67 -10.81 -19.91
N ILE A 45 -10.08 -10.63 -18.74
CA ILE A 45 -10.70 -10.04 -17.56
C ILE A 45 -10.19 -8.61 -17.43
N ILE A 46 -11.03 -7.66 -17.82
CA ILE A 46 -10.73 -6.23 -17.89
C ILE A 46 -11.27 -5.55 -16.64
N ALA A 47 -10.39 -4.98 -15.81
CA ALA A 47 -10.76 -4.34 -14.54
C ALA A 47 -11.66 -5.23 -13.65
N GLY A 48 -11.41 -6.54 -13.63
CA GLY A 48 -12.16 -7.52 -12.85
C GLY A 48 -13.42 -8.06 -13.51
N LYS A 49 -13.76 -7.65 -14.74
CA LYS A 49 -14.94 -8.13 -15.48
C LYS A 49 -14.52 -8.96 -16.70
N PRO A 50 -15.04 -10.19 -16.87
CA PRO A 50 -14.84 -10.95 -18.10
C PRO A 50 -15.49 -10.19 -19.25
N THR A 51 -14.70 -9.81 -20.26
CA THR A 51 -15.17 -8.90 -21.32
C THR A 51 -15.02 -9.50 -22.72
N LEU A 52 -13.91 -10.18 -23.00
CA LEU A 52 -13.63 -10.80 -24.31
C LEU A 52 -13.22 -12.26 -24.15
N HIS A 53 -13.56 -13.09 -25.14
CA HIS A 53 -13.28 -14.53 -25.12
C HIS A 53 -12.55 -15.00 -26.40
N PRO A 54 -11.35 -14.48 -26.71
CA PRO A 54 -10.61 -14.95 -27.87
C PRO A 54 -10.10 -16.38 -27.67
N GLU A 55 -9.77 -17.04 -28.78
CA GLU A 55 -8.93 -18.24 -28.74
C GLU A 55 -7.46 -17.80 -28.90
N HIS A 56 -6.59 -18.30 -28.04
CA HIS A 56 -5.14 -18.12 -28.16
C HIS A 56 -4.52 -19.34 -28.85
N ILE A 57 -3.28 -19.19 -29.31
CA ILE A 57 -2.49 -20.25 -29.91
C ILE A 57 -1.40 -20.69 -28.94
N VAL A 58 -1.20 -22.00 -28.79
CA VAL A 58 -0.03 -22.56 -28.11
C VAL A 58 1.00 -22.99 -29.16
N ALA A 59 2.15 -22.33 -29.20
CA ALA A 59 3.22 -22.64 -30.15
C ALA A 59 4.60 -22.25 -29.60
N ASN A 60 5.67 -22.84 -30.14
CA ASN A 60 7.02 -22.48 -29.75
C ASN A 60 7.37 -21.06 -30.20
N ASP A 61 7.88 -20.25 -29.27
CA ASP A 61 8.54 -18.97 -29.57
C ASP A 61 9.84 -19.25 -30.34
N PRO A 62 10.00 -18.75 -31.57
CA PRO A 62 11.19 -19.02 -32.39
C PRO A 62 12.49 -18.45 -31.79
N TRP A 63 12.42 -17.52 -30.84
CA TRP A 63 13.61 -16.95 -30.22
C TRP A 63 14.07 -17.70 -28.97
N SER A 64 13.13 -18.22 -28.18
CA SER A 64 13.44 -18.97 -26.97
C SER A 64 13.33 -20.49 -27.14
N GLU A 65 12.79 -20.94 -28.28
CA GLU A 65 12.47 -22.34 -28.62
C GLU A 65 11.51 -23.03 -27.63
N LYS A 66 10.86 -22.27 -26.76
CA LYS A 66 9.93 -22.76 -25.73
C LYS A 66 8.49 -22.52 -26.14
N ALA A 67 7.61 -23.44 -25.77
CA ALA A 67 6.17 -23.25 -25.93
C ALA A 67 5.70 -22.01 -25.17
N THR A 68 4.89 -21.19 -25.82
CA THR A 68 4.25 -20.00 -25.24
C THR A 68 2.85 -19.82 -25.80
N ASP A 69 2.09 -18.96 -25.13
CA ASP A 69 0.75 -18.58 -25.53
C ASP A 69 0.82 -17.34 -26.41
N TRP A 70 0.08 -17.35 -27.51
CA TRP A 70 0.02 -16.27 -28.48
C TRP A 70 -1.39 -15.73 -28.56
N VAL A 71 -1.55 -14.42 -28.39
CA VAL A 71 -2.85 -13.75 -28.41
C VAL A 71 -3.01 -12.91 -29.67
N PRO A 72 -4.23 -12.83 -30.22
CA PRO A 72 -4.50 -12.04 -31.42
C PRO A 72 -4.40 -10.53 -31.12
N VAL A 73 -3.65 -9.81 -31.97
CA VAL A 73 -3.41 -8.35 -31.82
C VAL A 73 -4.72 -7.56 -31.83
N TYR A 74 -5.69 -7.96 -32.66
CA TYR A 74 -7.01 -7.32 -32.72
C TYR A 74 -7.69 -7.21 -31.35
N TYR A 75 -7.76 -8.31 -30.60
CA TYR A 75 -8.42 -8.32 -29.29
C TYR A 75 -7.60 -7.56 -28.24
N LEU A 76 -6.27 -7.50 -28.39
CA LEU A 76 -5.43 -6.64 -27.56
C LEU A 76 -5.75 -5.15 -27.79
N GLN A 77 -5.95 -4.73 -29.05
CA GLN A 77 -6.36 -3.36 -29.36
C GLN A 77 -7.73 -3.03 -28.73
N GLU A 78 -8.68 -3.96 -28.78
CA GLU A 78 -10.00 -3.80 -28.15
C GLU A 78 -9.88 -3.62 -26.62
N VAL A 79 -9.02 -4.40 -25.96
CA VAL A 79 -8.75 -4.20 -24.52
C VAL A 79 -8.13 -2.84 -24.25
N LEU A 80 -7.11 -2.44 -25.00
CA LEU A 80 -6.46 -1.15 -24.85
C LEU A 80 -7.46 0.00 -25.02
N HIS A 81 -8.31 -0.09 -26.04
CA HIS A 81 -9.37 0.88 -26.30
C HIS A 81 -10.37 0.95 -25.15
N SER A 82 -10.71 -0.17 -24.50
CA SER A 82 -11.59 -0.17 -23.31
C SER A 82 -11.01 0.61 -22.12
N PHE A 83 -9.69 0.85 -22.11
CA PHE A 83 -9.00 1.70 -21.13
C PHE A 83 -8.76 3.15 -21.63
N GLY A 84 -9.29 3.52 -22.79
CA GLY A 84 -9.05 4.82 -23.42
C GLY A 84 -7.65 4.94 -24.04
N VAL A 85 -6.95 3.82 -24.26
CA VAL A 85 -5.68 3.79 -24.99
C VAL A 85 -5.98 3.58 -26.46
N HIS A 86 -5.64 4.56 -27.30
CA HIS A 86 -5.77 4.42 -28.74
C HIS A 86 -4.53 3.72 -29.29
N SER A 87 -4.77 2.65 -30.05
CA SER A 87 -3.73 1.83 -30.64
C SER A 87 -4.04 1.51 -32.10
N GLU A 88 -2.99 1.45 -32.92
CA GLU A 88 -3.06 1.24 -34.35
C GLU A 88 -2.17 0.06 -34.74
N TRP A 89 -2.67 -0.77 -35.65
CA TRP A 89 -1.90 -1.86 -36.23
C TRP A 89 -1.40 -1.44 -37.61
N ASN A 90 -0.19 -0.92 -37.66
CA ASN A 90 0.40 -0.30 -38.85
C ASN A 90 0.98 -1.40 -39.75
N SER A 91 0.23 -1.74 -40.81
CA SER A 91 0.70 -2.57 -41.92
C SER A 91 1.31 -3.91 -41.51
N GLY A 92 0.76 -4.57 -40.49
CA GLY A 92 1.13 -5.94 -40.15
C GLY A 92 2.38 -6.12 -39.27
N ASP A 93 3.11 -5.05 -38.97
CA ASP A 93 4.45 -5.16 -38.34
C ASP A 93 4.59 -4.31 -37.07
N THR A 94 3.71 -3.35 -36.81
CA THR A 94 3.83 -2.46 -35.63
C THR A 94 2.50 -2.27 -34.93
N LEU A 95 2.46 -2.57 -33.63
CA LEU A 95 1.40 -2.13 -32.73
C LEU A 95 1.82 -0.80 -32.11
N ASN A 96 1.28 0.28 -32.66
CA ASN A 96 1.57 1.65 -32.24
C ASN A 96 0.52 2.13 -31.24
N ILE A 97 0.95 2.69 -30.11
CA ILE A 97 0.09 3.41 -29.18
C ILE A 97 0.11 4.89 -29.58
N SER A 98 -0.99 5.35 -30.19
CA SER A 98 -1.10 6.72 -30.71
C SER A 98 -1.51 7.73 -29.63
N SER A 99 -2.23 7.28 -28.58
CA SER A 99 -2.46 8.09 -27.39
C SER A 99 -2.91 7.26 -26.19
N THR A 100 -2.72 7.79 -24.99
CA THR A 100 -3.19 7.23 -23.71
C THR A 100 -4.04 8.25 -22.96
N PRO A 101 -4.83 7.85 -21.95
CA PRO A 101 -5.45 8.81 -21.05
C PRO A 101 -4.41 9.78 -20.47
N THR A 102 -4.79 11.06 -20.31
CA THR A 102 -3.85 12.11 -19.86
C THR A 102 -3.29 11.88 -18.46
N SER A 103 -3.97 11.06 -17.65
CA SER A 103 -3.53 10.67 -16.31
C SER A 103 -2.54 9.50 -16.31
N TRP A 104 -2.27 8.88 -17.47
CA TRP A 104 -1.31 7.79 -17.57
C TRP A 104 0.10 8.35 -17.72
N THR A 105 1.04 7.71 -17.04
CA THR A 105 2.46 7.96 -17.23
C THR A 105 3.00 6.87 -18.12
N ILE A 106 3.59 7.26 -19.24
CA ILE A 106 4.26 6.34 -20.14
C ILE A 106 5.74 6.32 -19.80
N ASN A 107 6.32 5.13 -19.67
CA ASN A 107 7.76 5.00 -19.54
C ASN A 107 8.40 4.94 -20.93
N THR A 108 9.14 5.99 -21.30
CA THR A 108 9.89 6.08 -22.56
C THR A 108 11.41 5.90 -22.39
N ASN A 109 11.88 5.54 -21.20
CA ASN A 109 13.29 5.30 -20.93
C ASN A 109 13.79 4.09 -21.72
N ASP A 110 15.03 4.06 -22.18
CA ASP A 110 15.56 2.93 -22.97
C ASP A 110 14.80 2.66 -24.28
N ALA A 111 14.18 3.69 -24.88
CA ALA A 111 13.70 3.58 -26.25
C ALA A 111 14.91 3.27 -27.15
N THR A 112 14.86 2.15 -27.86
CA THR A 112 15.95 1.73 -28.74
C THR A 112 15.83 2.41 -30.09
N VAL A 113 16.93 2.45 -30.87
CA VAL A 113 16.88 2.87 -32.27
C VAL A 113 16.03 1.87 -33.05
N VAL A 114 15.16 2.38 -33.93
CA VAL A 114 14.32 1.58 -34.84
C VAL A 114 15.16 0.52 -35.54
N LYS A 115 14.86 -0.75 -35.30
CA LYS A 115 15.50 -1.89 -35.99
C LYS A 115 14.68 -2.21 -37.25
N THR A 116 15.35 -2.52 -38.35
CA THR A 116 14.70 -3.13 -39.51
C THR A 116 14.11 -4.49 -39.11
N LEU A 117 12.79 -4.63 -39.17
CA LEU A 117 12.08 -5.86 -38.81
C LEU A 117 12.21 -6.92 -39.92
N GLN A 118 12.36 -8.18 -39.51
CA GLN A 118 12.23 -9.31 -40.43
C GLN A 118 10.74 -9.64 -40.68
N ALA A 119 10.44 -10.38 -41.75
CA ALA A 119 9.06 -10.66 -42.18
C ALA A 119 8.16 -11.31 -41.11
N ASN A 120 8.75 -12.08 -40.19
CA ASN A 120 8.10 -12.77 -39.08
C ASN A 120 8.29 -12.05 -37.72
N GLU A 121 8.73 -10.81 -37.73
CA GLU A 121 8.85 -9.96 -36.55
C GLU A 121 7.75 -8.88 -36.57
N MET A 122 7.42 -8.37 -35.39
CA MET A 122 6.68 -7.13 -35.18
C MET A 122 7.38 -6.30 -34.10
N GLN A 123 6.94 -5.06 -33.90
CA GLN A 123 7.37 -4.24 -32.77
C GLN A 123 6.21 -3.55 -32.08
N PHE A 124 6.46 -3.08 -30.86
CA PHE A 124 5.61 -2.14 -30.15
C PHE A 124 6.22 -0.74 -30.22
N SER A 125 5.40 0.26 -30.53
CA SER A 125 5.82 1.66 -30.53
C SER A 125 4.81 2.57 -29.83
N ILE A 126 5.28 3.75 -29.43
CA ILE A 126 4.46 4.79 -28.81
C ILE A 126 4.72 6.11 -29.54
N ASN A 127 3.66 6.84 -29.87
CA ASN A 127 3.68 8.13 -30.58
C ASN A 127 4.37 8.06 -31.96
N GLY A 128 4.01 7.06 -32.78
CA GLY A 128 4.43 7.00 -34.20
C GLY A 128 5.93 6.73 -34.35
N ASP A 129 6.40 5.63 -33.75
CA ASP A 129 7.80 5.14 -33.79
C ASP A 129 8.84 6.02 -33.09
N LYS A 130 8.43 7.15 -32.51
CA LYS A 130 9.32 7.98 -31.68
C LYS A 130 9.93 7.20 -30.51
N TYR A 131 9.20 6.23 -29.97
CA TYR A 131 9.64 5.37 -28.89
C TYR A 131 9.38 3.90 -29.23
N THR A 132 10.32 3.26 -29.92
CA THR A 132 10.30 1.81 -30.16
C THR A 132 10.83 1.07 -28.95
N PHE A 133 10.08 0.04 -28.51
CA PHE A 133 10.44 -0.73 -27.31
C PHE A 133 11.24 -1.98 -27.65
N MET A 134 10.57 -2.94 -28.27
CA MET A 134 11.14 -4.24 -28.56
C MET A 134 10.50 -4.80 -29.83
N ALA A 135 11.33 -5.44 -30.65
CA ALA A 135 10.84 -6.39 -31.61
C ALA A 135 10.42 -7.67 -30.87
N CYS A 136 9.45 -8.40 -31.43
CA CYS A 136 9.07 -9.74 -31.01
C CYS A 136 8.65 -10.55 -32.25
N PRO A 137 8.70 -11.89 -32.20
CA PRO A 137 8.18 -12.68 -33.30
C PRO A 137 6.66 -12.54 -33.36
N LYS A 138 6.11 -12.69 -34.56
CA LYS A 138 4.67 -12.75 -34.82
C LYS A 138 4.34 -14.01 -35.63
N LEU A 139 3.08 -14.41 -35.60
CA LEU A 139 2.55 -15.39 -36.54
C LEU A 139 1.19 -14.94 -37.09
N VAL A 140 0.80 -15.46 -38.23
CA VAL A 140 -0.49 -15.15 -38.88
C VAL A 140 -1.31 -16.43 -38.95
N ALA A 141 -2.52 -16.39 -38.40
CA ALA A 141 -3.43 -17.54 -38.37
C ALA A 141 -4.89 -17.07 -38.46
N LYS A 142 -5.79 -17.98 -38.81
CA LYS A 142 -7.22 -17.69 -38.92
C LYS A 142 -7.83 -17.56 -37.53
N ASP A 143 -8.37 -16.40 -37.18
CA ASP A 143 -9.15 -16.21 -35.95
C ASP A 143 -10.38 -17.14 -36.00
N PRO A 144 -10.55 -18.05 -35.03
CA PRO A 144 -11.65 -19.01 -35.05
C PRO A 144 -13.03 -18.38 -35.00
N ALA A 145 -13.17 -17.21 -34.36
CA ALA A 145 -14.45 -16.53 -34.22
C ALA A 145 -14.89 -15.83 -35.52
N SER A 146 -14.00 -15.07 -36.17
CA SER A 146 -14.32 -14.33 -37.39
C SER A 146 -14.08 -15.12 -38.68
N GLY A 147 -13.23 -16.14 -38.63
CA GLY A 147 -12.73 -16.83 -39.82
C GLY A 147 -11.78 -15.96 -40.68
N VAL A 148 -11.28 -14.85 -40.16
CA VAL A 148 -10.35 -13.95 -40.87
C VAL A 148 -8.92 -14.18 -40.38
N TYR A 149 -7.92 -14.05 -41.26
CA TYR A 149 -6.53 -14.10 -40.83
C TYR A 149 -6.19 -12.89 -39.97
N THR A 150 -5.60 -13.13 -38.80
CA THR A 150 -5.09 -12.10 -37.89
C THR A 150 -3.66 -12.40 -37.48
N THR A 151 -2.95 -11.37 -37.05
CA THR A 151 -1.64 -11.52 -36.42
C THR A 151 -1.82 -11.89 -34.95
N TYR A 152 -1.01 -12.85 -34.49
CA TYR A 152 -0.87 -13.23 -33.09
C TYR A 152 0.53 -12.85 -32.60
N VAL A 153 0.59 -12.45 -31.33
CA VAL A 153 1.80 -12.01 -30.64
C VAL A 153 1.95 -12.81 -29.34
N PRO A 154 3.17 -13.21 -28.93
CA PRO A 154 3.34 -13.96 -27.70
C PRO A 154 2.98 -13.11 -26.49
N VAL A 155 2.21 -13.68 -25.57
CA VAL A 155 1.73 -13.02 -24.35
C VAL A 155 2.89 -12.46 -23.54
N TYR A 156 4.01 -13.17 -23.46
CA TYR A 156 5.22 -12.72 -22.76
C TYR A 156 5.66 -11.31 -23.17
N TYR A 157 5.78 -11.04 -24.47
CA TYR A 157 6.24 -9.74 -24.97
C TYR A 157 5.18 -8.65 -24.78
N VAL A 158 3.90 -8.99 -24.90
CA VAL A 158 2.83 -8.05 -24.60
C VAL A 158 2.83 -7.68 -23.11
N ASP A 159 2.94 -8.66 -22.23
CA ASP A 159 3.00 -8.44 -20.78
C ASP A 159 4.16 -7.49 -20.43
N LEU A 160 5.34 -7.70 -21.02
CA LEU A 160 6.48 -6.80 -20.85
C LEU A 160 6.18 -5.39 -21.34
N PHE A 161 5.59 -5.25 -22.52
CA PHE A 161 5.21 -3.93 -23.05
C PHE A 161 4.19 -3.22 -22.15
N LEU A 162 3.09 -3.89 -21.80
CA LEU A 162 2.03 -3.33 -20.96
C LEU A 162 2.54 -2.93 -19.58
N LYS A 163 3.35 -3.78 -18.93
CA LYS A 163 3.91 -3.52 -17.60
C LYS A 163 4.96 -2.42 -17.62
N ASN A 164 5.91 -2.49 -18.55
CA ASN A 164 7.10 -1.65 -18.51
C ASN A 164 6.93 -0.32 -19.24
N ARG A 165 5.96 -0.20 -20.15
CA ARG A 165 5.73 1.01 -20.96
C ARG A 165 4.45 1.73 -20.60
N LEU A 166 3.37 0.98 -20.42
CA LEU A 166 2.05 1.55 -20.10
C LEU A 166 1.69 1.48 -18.61
N ASN A 167 2.59 0.93 -17.78
CA ASN A 167 2.39 0.78 -16.34
C ASN A 167 1.07 0.08 -15.97
N MET A 168 0.61 -0.82 -16.84
CA MET A 168 -0.60 -1.59 -16.65
C MET A 168 -0.31 -2.85 -15.84
N LYS A 169 -1.30 -3.29 -15.05
CA LYS A 169 -1.22 -4.59 -14.38
C LYS A 169 -1.72 -5.67 -15.34
N ALA A 170 -0.80 -6.47 -15.86
CA ALA A 170 -1.10 -7.63 -16.71
C ALA A 170 -0.70 -8.92 -15.99
N ILE A 171 -1.62 -9.88 -15.88
CA ILE A 171 -1.35 -11.19 -15.26
C ILE A 171 -1.95 -12.26 -16.15
N TRP A 172 -1.09 -12.97 -16.88
CA TRP A 172 -1.45 -14.18 -17.59
C TRP A 172 -1.62 -15.36 -16.62
N GLY A 173 -2.71 -16.11 -16.78
CA GLY A 173 -2.93 -17.41 -16.16
C GLY A 173 -3.26 -18.45 -17.23
N ALA A 174 -3.56 -19.69 -16.82
CA ALA A 174 -3.74 -20.80 -17.77
C ALA A 174 -4.83 -20.58 -18.83
N ASP A 175 -5.95 -19.97 -18.46
CA ASP A 175 -7.12 -19.76 -19.34
C ASP A 175 -7.65 -18.32 -19.30
N ALA A 176 -6.96 -17.41 -18.60
CA ALA A 176 -7.45 -16.06 -18.41
C ALA A 176 -6.33 -15.04 -18.27
N TRP A 177 -6.46 -13.94 -19.01
CA TRP A 177 -5.59 -12.77 -18.93
C TRP A 177 -6.26 -11.66 -18.14
N ARG A 178 -5.70 -11.32 -16.99
CA ARG A 178 -6.21 -10.24 -16.13
C ARG A 178 -5.46 -8.95 -16.46
N LEU A 179 -6.20 -7.98 -16.96
CA LEU A 179 -5.70 -6.68 -17.39
C LEU A 179 -6.40 -5.60 -16.59
N SER A 180 -5.62 -4.72 -15.96
CA SER A 180 -6.14 -3.53 -15.27
C SER A 180 -5.40 -2.29 -15.77
N PRO A 181 -6.09 -1.14 -15.86
CA PRO A 181 -5.47 0.10 -16.29
C PRO A 181 -4.41 0.54 -15.27
N GLN A 182 -3.57 1.49 -15.64
CA GLN A 182 -2.76 2.21 -14.66
C GLN A 182 -3.71 2.80 -13.60
N THR A 183 -3.38 2.64 -12.31
CA THR A 183 -4.12 3.35 -11.26
C THR A 183 -3.84 4.84 -11.42
N SER A 184 -4.86 5.59 -11.85
CA SER A 184 -4.76 7.04 -11.96
C SER A 184 -4.56 7.61 -10.57
N TYR A 185 -3.34 8.06 -10.30
CA TYR A 185 -3.06 8.84 -9.12
C TYR A 185 -3.69 10.23 -9.30
N THR A 186 -4.60 10.58 -8.41
CA THR A 186 -5.11 11.95 -8.30
C THR A 186 -4.69 12.48 -6.94
N PRO A 187 -3.80 13.49 -6.85
CA PRO A 187 -3.44 14.09 -5.58
C PRO A 187 -4.70 14.67 -4.91
N PRO A 188 -4.80 14.63 -3.57
CA PRO A 188 -5.91 15.28 -2.88
C PRO A 188 -5.91 16.78 -3.21
N THR A 189 -7.09 17.36 -3.44
CA THR A 189 -7.22 18.79 -3.74
C THR A 189 -7.05 19.66 -2.50
N SER A 190 -7.34 19.10 -1.32
CA SER A 190 -7.22 19.74 -0.02
C SER A 190 -6.98 18.70 1.08
N ILE A 191 -6.33 19.15 2.16
CA ILE A 191 -6.03 18.35 3.35
C ILE A 191 -6.81 18.96 4.52
N GLN A 192 -7.67 18.16 5.14
CA GLN A 192 -8.40 18.54 6.35
C GLN A 192 -7.51 18.39 7.58
N SER A 193 -6.80 17.27 7.70
CA SER A 193 -5.87 17.02 8.79
C SER A 193 -4.72 16.09 8.37
N LEU A 194 -3.62 16.20 9.09
CA LEU A 194 -2.45 15.33 8.99
C LEU A 194 -2.16 14.70 10.34
N ALA A 195 -1.67 13.47 10.32
CA ALA A 195 -1.05 12.86 11.47
C ALA A 195 0.13 11.99 11.02
N VAL A 196 1.19 11.92 11.83
CA VAL A 196 2.29 10.99 11.60
C VAL A 196 2.30 9.96 12.72
N ASN A 197 2.17 8.69 12.36
CA ASN A 197 2.41 7.59 13.29
C ASN A 197 3.89 7.23 13.20
N ALA A 198 4.62 7.54 14.27
CA ALA A 198 6.03 7.19 14.36
C ALA A 198 6.23 5.68 14.47
N THR A 199 7.43 5.24 14.10
CA THR A 199 7.84 3.84 14.15
C THR A 199 8.09 3.40 15.60
N GLY A 200 7.93 2.11 15.88
CA GLY A 200 8.19 1.54 17.20
C GLY A 200 7.00 0.84 17.87
N PRO A 201 7.23 0.23 19.06
CA PRO A 201 6.27 -0.69 19.70
C PRO A 201 4.97 -0.03 20.21
N ALA A 202 4.89 1.31 20.26
CA ALA A 202 3.73 2.03 20.76
C ALA A 202 3.19 3.11 19.81
N ALA A 203 3.64 3.11 18.54
CA ALA A 203 3.27 4.03 17.46
C ALA A 203 2.65 5.36 17.95
N ILE A 204 3.48 6.27 18.47
CA ILE A 204 3.00 7.59 18.91
C ILE A 204 2.47 8.33 17.69
N GLN A 205 1.23 8.81 17.79
CA GLN A 205 0.62 9.68 16.80
C GLN A 205 1.02 11.12 17.09
N TYR A 206 1.51 11.81 16.07
CA TYR A 206 1.85 13.22 16.11
C TYR A 206 0.90 13.99 15.20
N THR A 207 0.55 15.21 15.58
CA THR A 207 -0.20 16.15 14.73
C THR A 207 0.64 17.38 14.44
N PRO A 208 0.46 18.07 13.30
CA PRO A 208 1.18 19.32 13.04
C PRO A 208 0.95 20.31 14.17
N GLN A 209 2.00 21.00 14.61
CA GLN A 209 1.85 22.11 15.54
C GLN A 209 0.82 23.10 14.98
N LYS A 210 -0.04 23.64 15.86
CA LYS A 210 -1.15 24.52 15.43
C LYS A 210 -0.69 25.71 14.59
N SER A 211 0.49 26.26 14.88
CA SER A 211 1.12 27.35 14.12
C SER A 211 1.66 26.92 12.76
N GLN A 212 1.94 25.63 12.56
CA GLN A 212 2.56 25.07 11.36
C GLN A 212 1.56 24.33 10.44
N THR A 213 0.36 24.00 10.92
CA THR A 213 -0.61 23.14 10.21
C THR A 213 -0.83 23.57 8.76
N SER A 214 -1.05 24.87 8.49
CA SER A 214 -1.29 25.36 7.13
C SER A 214 -0.07 25.23 6.22
N ALA A 215 1.13 25.52 6.74
CA ALA A 215 2.37 25.42 5.99
C ALA A 215 2.70 23.97 5.62
N VAL A 216 2.60 23.06 6.59
CA VAL A 216 2.81 21.62 6.38
C VAL A 216 1.79 21.07 5.38
N ASN A 217 0.51 21.43 5.50
CA ASN A 217 -0.52 20.99 4.55
C ASN A 217 -0.19 21.42 3.11
N GLN A 218 0.24 22.67 2.91
CA GLN A 218 0.61 23.18 1.59
C GLN A 218 1.87 22.49 1.04
N GLN A 219 2.86 22.23 1.88
CA GLN A 219 4.09 21.54 1.51
C GLN A 219 3.82 20.10 1.08
N VAL A 220 3.04 19.35 1.87
CA VAL A 220 2.64 17.97 1.52
C VAL A 220 1.83 17.96 0.23
N LEU A 221 0.85 18.86 0.08
CA LEU A 221 0.08 18.98 -1.18
C LEU A 221 0.97 19.29 -2.38
N SER A 222 1.97 20.15 -2.22
CA SER A 222 2.92 20.50 -3.29
C SER A 222 3.71 19.27 -3.74
N TRP A 223 4.29 18.52 -2.79
CA TRP A 223 5.01 17.29 -3.10
C TRP A 223 4.13 16.25 -3.78
N LEU A 224 2.89 16.10 -3.31
CA LEU A 224 1.90 15.20 -3.91
C LEU A 224 1.50 15.62 -5.32
N LYS A 225 1.31 16.92 -5.58
CA LYS A 225 1.00 17.43 -6.92
C LYS A 225 2.17 17.26 -7.90
N SER A 226 3.40 17.36 -7.42
CA SER A 226 4.61 17.15 -8.24
C SER A 226 5.00 15.68 -8.39
N ALA A 227 4.42 14.77 -7.61
CA ALA A 227 4.80 13.37 -7.61
C ALA A 227 4.33 12.68 -8.90
N THR A 228 5.19 11.82 -9.45
CA THR A 228 4.87 11.00 -10.62
C THR A 228 4.68 9.56 -10.20
N THR A 229 3.70 8.86 -10.77
CA THR A 229 3.57 7.41 -10.56
C THR A 229 4.80 6.69 -11.09
N THR A 230 5.25 5.64 -10.40
CA THR A 230 6.35 4.78 -10.84
C THR A 230 5.95 3.32 -10.76
N THR A 231 6.37 2.53 -11.75
CA THR A 231 6.30 1.07 -11.68
C THR A 231 7.47 0.55 -10.90
N MET A 232 7.16 0.11 -9.69
CA MET A 232 8.15 -0.47 -8.82
C MET A 232 7.86 -1.95 -8.63
N ASN A 233 8.82 -2.78 -9.05
CA ASN A 233 8.86 -4.17 -8.61
C ASN A 233 9.62 -4.21 -7.28
N LEU A 234 8.93 -3.87 -6.18
CA LEU A 234 9.50 -4.14 -4.86
C LEU A 234 9.71 -5.66 -4.76
N PRO A 235 10.92 -6.14 -4.41
CA PRO A 235 11.10 -7.56 -4.14
C PRO A 235 10.12 -7.98 -3.03
N PRO A 236 9.50 -9.17 -3.13
CA PRO A 236 8.60 -9.63 -2.09
C PRO A 236 9.35 -9.69 -0.76
N SER A 237 8.72 -9.20 0.31
CA SER A 237 9.22 -9.46 1.66
C SER A 237 9.30 -10.96 1.90
N THR A 238 10.23 -11.40 2.75
CA THR A 238 10.33 -12.82 3.11
C THR A 238 8.96 -13.33 3.61
N PRO A 239 8.44 -14.46 3.09
CA PRO A 239 7.16 -15.00 3.56
C PRO A 239 7.19 -15.37 5.04
N GLY A 240 6.04 -15.27 5.72
CA GLY A 240 5.89 -15.70 7.11
C GLY A 240 6.45 -14.75 8.17
N LEU A 241 6.82 -13.52 7.79
CA LEU A 241 7.24 -12.51 8.74
C LEU A 241 6.02 -11.90 9.46
N HIS A 242 5.94 -12.11 10.77
CA HIS A 242 5.02 -11.42 11.67
C HIS A 242 5.82 -10.48 12.55
N PHE A 243 5.37 -9.23 12.69
CA PHE A 243 6.00 -8.26 13.59
C PHE A 243 4.92 -7.74 14.55
N GLU A 244 5.16 -7.87 15.85
CA GLU A 244 4.29 -7.32 16.91
C GLU A 244 4.46 -5.79 17.07
N GLY A 245 4.91 -5.09 16.02
CA GLY A 245 5.17 -3.66 16.04
C GLY A 245 5.47 -3.07 14.66
N ASN A 246 5.35 -1.74 14.55
CA ASN A 246 5.68 -1.01 13.33
C ASN A 246 7.21 -0.97 13.13
N ILE A 247 7.72 -1.90 12.33
CA ILE A 247 9.13 -1.98 11.90
C ILE A 247 9.42 -1.17 10.63
N GLY A 248 8.39 -0.57 10.01
CA GLY A 248 8.52 0.30 8.84
C GLY A 248 8.83 1.75 9.22
N PRO A 249 9.03 2.65 8.24
CA PRO A 249 9.18 4.09 8.45
C PRO A 249 7.91 4.73 9.01
N SER A 250 8.04 6.00 9.44
CA SER A 250 6.91 6.79 9.90
C SER A 250 5.82 6.86 8.83
N ARG A 251 4.56 6.67 9.23
CA ARG A 251 3.40 6.69 8.34
C ARG A 251 2.65 7.99 8.50
N LEU A 252 2.57 8.76 7.42
CA LEU A 252 1.70 9.92 7.32
C LEU A 252 0.28 9.48 6.97
N THR A 253 -0.68 9.91 7.77
CA THR A 253 -2.10 9.76 7.52
C THR A 253 -2.66 11.13 7.15
N ILE A 254 -3.38 11.19 6.02
CA ILE A 254 -4.06 12.40 5.55
C ILE A 254 -5.55 12.12 5.60
N THR A 255 -6.32 13.00 6.23
CA THR A 255 -7.77 13.08 6.03
C THR A 255 -8.03 14.21 5.05
N THR A 256 -8.67 13.91 3.93
CA THR A 256 -9.01 14.91 2.89
C THR A 256 -10.34 15.61 3.22
N ALA A 257 -10.71 16.64 2.45
CA ALA A 257 -11.98 17.34 2.67
C ALA A 257 -13.24 16.48 2.49
N ASP A 258 -13.17 15.40 1.70
CA ASP A 258 -14.28 14.44 1.55
C ASP A 258 -14.30 13.36 2.66
N LYS A 259 -13.41 13.50 3.65
CA LYS A 259 -13.19 12.58 4.79
C LYS A 259 -12.61 11.22 4.40
N SER A 260 -12.14 11.04 3.16
CA SER A 260 -11.32 9.88 2.81
C SER A 260 -9.96 9.95 3.51
N THR A 261 -9.41 8.77 3.80
CA THR A 261 -8.13 8.61 4.46
C THR A 261 -7.10 8.08 3.47
N ILE A 262 -5.95 8.74 3.43
CA ILE A 262 -4.78 8.30 2.66
C ILE A 262 -3.66 7.98 3.64
N SER A 263 -2.99 6.84 3.47
CA SER A 263 -1.76 6.51 4.19
C SER A 263 -0.56 6.62 3.26
N ILE A 264 0.50 7.29 3.71
CA ILE A 264 1.72 7.52 2.96
C ILE A 264 2.92 7.12 3.80
N TYR A 265 3.84 6.38 3.20
CA TYR A 265 5.10 6.00 3.84
C TYR A 265 6.18 5.77 2.76
N PRO A 266 7.48 5.96 3.07
CA PRO A 266 8.56 5.55 2.18
C PRO A 266 8.38 4.10 1.72
N ALA A 267 8.55 3.81 0.44
CA ALA A 267 8.49 2.44 -0.06
C ALA A 267 9.68 1.64 0.49
N TYR A 268 9.40 0.47 1.06
CA TYR A 268 10.42 -0.37 1.66
C TYR A 268 10.10 -1.86 1.52
N THR A 269 11.13 -2.68 1.63
CA THR A 269 11.04 -4.13 1.80
C THR A 269 11.75 -4.55 3.07
N VAL A 270 11.38 -5.73 3.58
CA VAL A 270 12.02 -6.32 4.76
C VAL A 270 12.64 -7.64 4.35
N THR A 271 13.96 -7.73 4.49
CA THR A 271 14.71 -8.94 4.17
C THR A 271 15.30 -9.53 5.44
N ALA A 272 15.09 -10.83 5.66
CA ALA A 272 15.83 -11.57 6.67
C ALA A 272 17.29 -11.71 6.23
N SER A 273 18.23 -11.52 7.16
CA SER A 273 19.66 -11.69 6.92
C SER A 273 20.23 -12.77 7.83
N GLY A 274 20.65 -13.88 7.23
CA GLY A 274 21.32 -14.99 7.92
C GLY A 274 20.39 -15.85 8.79
N ASN A 275 21.00 -16.79 9.52
CA ASN A 275 20.31 -17.79 10.34
C ASN A 275 19.82 -17.25 11.71
N GLN A 276 19.95 -15.95 11.99
CA GLN A 276 19.79 -15.41 13.35
C GLN A 276 18.65 -14.39 13.53
N GLY A 277 17.67 -14.36 12.62
CA GLY A 277 16.47 -13.51 12.82
C GLY A 277 16.74 -12.00 12.75
N THR A 278 17.87 -11.57 12.18
CA THR A 278 18.13 -10.16 11.90
C THR A 278 17.36 -9.73 10.66
N TYR A 279 16.66 -8.60 10.73
CA TYR A 279 15.92 -8.03 9.61
C TYR A 279 16.52 -6.71 9.16
N HIS A 280 16.62 -6.52 7.85
CA HIS A 280 17.00 -5.24 7.26
C HIS A 280 15.81 -4.62 6.55
N VAL A 281 15.60 -3.33 6.80
CA VAL A 281 14.61 -2.51 6.10
C VAL A 281 15.32 -1.83 4.93
N ASN A 282 15.03 -2.29 3.72
CA ASN A 282 15.60 -1.70 2.50
C ASN A 282 14.61 -0.69 1.96
N TYR A 283 15.01 0.57 1.90
CA TYR A 283 14.19 1.64 1.34
C TYR A 283 14.50 1.83 -0.13
N GLU A 284 13.46 2.02 -0.93
CA GLU A 284 13.64 2.42 -2.31
C GLU A 284 13.80 3.94 -2.39
N PRO A 285 14.93 4.45 -2.92
CA PRO A 285 15.21 5.89 -2.93
C PRO A 285 14.11 6.71 -3.60
N ASN A 286 13.71 7.81 -2.96
CA ASN A 286 12.75 8.80 -3.46
C ASN A 286 11.31 8.31 -3.68
N VAL A 287 11.00 7.06 -3.36
CA VAL A 287 9.66 6.51 -3.63
C VAL A 287 8.86 6.33 -2.35
N ILE A 288 7.60 6.75 -2.42
CA ILE A 288 6.61 6.53 -1.37
C ILE A 288 5.54 5.55 -1.85
N ALA A 289 5.00 4.77 -0.92
CA ALA A 289 3.73 4.10 -1.09
C ALA A 289 2.60 5.08 -0.72
N TYR A 290 1.67 5.30 -1.64
CA TYR A 290 0.44 6.07 -1.45
C TYR A 290 -0.73 5.08 -1.42
N VAL A 291 -1.37 4.95 -0.26
CA VAL A 291 -2.44 3.99 -0.03
C VAL A 291 -3.76 4.74 0.16
N SER A 292 -4.71 4.49 -0.73
CA SER A 292 -6.07 5.07 -0.69
C SER A 292 -7.09 3.94 -0.78
N GLY A 293 -7.83 3.71 0.30
CA GLY A 293 -8.67 2.52 0.44
C GLY A 293 -7.84 1.23 0.33
N ASN A 294 -8.22 0.34 -0.58
CA ASN A 294 -7.52 -0.94 -0.82
C ASN A 294 -6.47 -0.86 -1.95
N GLN A 295 -6.17 0.35 -2.45
CA GLN A 295 -5.24 0.55 -3.54
C GLN A 295 -3.94 1.17 -3.04
N THR A 296 -2.82 0.58 -3.45
CA THR A 296 -1.48 1.13 -3.25
C THR A 296 -0.93 1.57 -4.60
N THR A 297 -0.54 2.84 -4.69
CA THR A 297 0.18 3.41 -5.83
C THR A 297 1.56 3.85 -5.37
N TYR A 298 2.60 3.54 -6.12
CA TYR A 298 3.95 4.00 -5.82
C TYR A 298 4.23 5.31 -6.55
N LEU A 299 4.70 6.31 -5.81
CA LEU A 299 4.97 7.63 -6.34
C LEU A 299 6.43 8.00 -6.12
N ASN A 300 7.09 8.47 -7.17
CA ASN A 300 8.37 9.16 -7.05
C ASN A 300 8.12 10.57 -6.49
N SER A 301 8.50 10.78 -5.23
CA SER A 301 8.36 12.05 -4.52
C SER A 301 9.55 12.26 -3.58
N PRO A 302 10.72 12.71 -4.12
CA PRO A 302 11.96 12.83 -3.35
C PRO A 302 11.82 13.64 -2.05
N GLY A 303 11.09 14.76 -2.11
CA GLY A 303 10.89 15.65 -0.95
C GLY A 303 10.10 14.98 0.17
N LEU A 304 8.92 14.41 -0.14
CA LEU A 304 8.09 13.73 0.86
C LEU A 304 8.76 12.45 1.39
N TYR A 305 9.49 11.73 0.53
CA TYR A 305 10.31 10.59 0.93
C TYR A 305 11.36 10.99 1.97
N ALA A 306 12.19 12.00 1.68
CA ALA A 306 13.25 12.43 2.58
C ALA A 306 12.68 12.97 3.90
N TRP A 307 11.58 13.72 3.82
CA TRP A 307 10.91 14.28 5.00
C TRP A 307 10.40 13.20 5.96
N LEU A 308 9.78 12.13 5.43
CA LEU A 308 9.33 10.98 6.24
C LEU A 308 10.49 10.11 6.73
N LYS A 309 11.40 9.71 5.84
CA LYS A 309 12.49 8.78 6.15
C LYS A 309 13.48 9.36 7.16
N ASN A 310 13.81 10.64 7.04
CA ASN A 310 14.81 11.29 7.89
C ASN A 310 14.20 11.96 9.12
N ASN A 311 12.92 11.70 9.42
CA ASN A 311 12.20 12.26 10.56
C ASN A 311 12.20 13.80 10.62
N GLN A 312 12.27 14.48 9.47
CA GLN A 312 12.27 15.95 9.41
C GLN A 312 10.93 16.53 9.89
N TRP A 313 9.84 15.76 9.75
CA TRP A 313 8.52 16.11 10.27
C TRP A 313 8.49 16.36 11.79
N LYS A 314 9.43 15.81 12.57
CA LYS A 314 9.41 15.93 14.04
C LYS A 314 9.49 17.38 14.55
N THR A 315 10.11 18.30 13.79
CA THR A 315 10.19 19.71 14.19
C THR A 315 8.90 20.49 13.95
N GLU A 316 8.04 19.99 13.06
CA GLU A 316 6.80 20.63 12.62
C GLU A 316 5.56 20.05 13.32
N PHE A 317 5.74 18.92 14.00
CA PHE A 317 4.70 18.15 14.65
C PHE A 317 4.90 18.18 16.16
N THR A 318 3.80 17.99 16.88
CA THR A 318 3.81 17.79 18.33
C THR A 318 3.02 16.55 18.68
N SER A 319 3.45 15.86 19.72
CA SER A 319 2.67 14.83 20.39
C SER A 319 1.80 15.42 21.50
N GLU A 320 1.74 16.75 21.63
CA GLU A 320 0.92 17.45 22.61
C GLU A 320 -0.56 17.27 22.29
N GLU A 321 -1.09 16.14 22.72
CA GLU A 321 -2.38 16.20 23.37
C GLU A 321 -2.16 16.53 24.84
N THR A 322 -2.90 17.54 25.31
CA THR A 322 -2.99 17.86 26.73
C THR A 322 -3.58 16.64 27.44
N TYR A 323 -2.71 15.87 28.09
CA TYR A 323 -3.14 14.85 29.02
C TYR A 323 -4.17 15.46 29.98
N THR A 324 -5.38 14.93 29.91
CA THR A 324 -6.45 15.29 30.85
C THR A 324 -6.68 14.06 31.72
N PRO A 325 -6.34 14.10 33.02
CA PRO A 325 -6.56 12.96 33.90
C PRO A 325 -8.06 12.63 33.94
N PRO A 326 -8.44 11.34 34.04
CA PRO A 326 -9.84 10.97 34.23
C PRO A 326 -10.39 11.66 35.48
N THR A 327 -11.66 12.05 35.48
CA THR A 327 -12.30 12.67 36.65
C THR A 327 -12.76 11.63 37.66
N SER A 328 -13.04 10.40 37.20
CA SER A 328 -13.48 9.26 38.01
C SER A 328 -13.12 7.92 37.35
N ILE A 329 -12.97 6.89 38.18
CA ILE A 329 -12.69 5.51 37.77
C ILE A 329 -13.90 4.64 38.12
N GLN A 330 -14.48 3.96 37.13
CA GLN A 330 -15.58 3.02 37.32
C GLN A 330 -15.05 1.64 37.73
N SER A 331 -14.02 1.15 37.05
CA SER A 331 -13.40 -0.14 37.35
C SER A 331 -11.90 -0.15 37.02
N LEU A 332 -11.18 -1.04 37.70
CA LEU A 332 -9.78 -1.33 37.46
C LEU A 332 -9.61 -2.83 37.23
N ALA A 333 -8.69 -3.18 36.35
CA ALA A 333 -8.18 -4.53 36.22
C ALA A 333 -6.68 -4.49 35.94
N VAL A 334 -5.91 -5.42 36.49
CA VAL A 334 -4.49 -5.59 36.14
C VAL A 334 -4.34 -6.92 35.40
N ASN A 335 -3.79 -6.86 34.21
CA ASN A 335 -3.44 -8.04 33.43
C ASN A 335 -1.94 -8.31 33.59
N GLU A 336 -1.59 -9.50 34.06
CA GLU A 336 -0.20 -9.94 34.03
C GLU A 336 0.23 -10.25 32.59
N THR A 337 1.48 -9.92 32.28
CA THR A 337 2.10 -10.25 31.01
C THR A 337 2.74 -11.64 31.11
N GLY A 338 2.34 -12.53 30.21
CA GLY A 338 2.88 -13.89 30.10
C GLY A 338 1.98 -14.77 29.21
N PRO A 339 2.41 -16.01 28.90
CA PRO A 339 1.63 -16.95 28.08
C PRO A 339 0.32 -17.40 28.75
N ALA A 340 0.19 -17.23 30.06
CA ALA A 340 -1.03 -17.44 30.83
C ALA A 340 -1.47 -16.13 31.48
N ALA A 341 -1.82 -15.12 30.69
CA ALA A 341 -2.25 -13.82 31.19
C ALA A 341 -3.47 -13.98 32.11
N ILE A 342 -3.28 -13.78 33.42
CA ILE A 342 -4.35 -13.77 34.42
C ILE A 342 -4.82 -12.32 34.59
N GLN A 343 -6.13 -12.14 34.58
CA GLN A 343 -6.76 -10.88 34.91
C GLN A 343 -7.05 -10.82 36.41
N TYR A 344 -6.64 -9.72 37.03
CA TYR A 344 -6.88 -9.43 38.43
C TYR A 344 -7.81 -8.24 38.56
N THR A 345 -8.73 -8.29 39.52
CA THR A 345 -9.57 -7.14 39.90
C THR A 345 -9.32 -6.75 41.36
N PRO A 346 -9.49 -5.48 41.75
CA PRO A 346 -9.34 -5.07 43.14
C PRO A 346 -10.24 -5.90 44.05
N GLN A 347 -9.73 -6.25 45.23
CA GLN A 347 -10.56 -6.83 46.28
C GLN A 347 -11.75 -5.91 46.55
N LYS A 348 -12.93 -6.48 46.78
CA LYS A 348 -14.17 -5.71 46.98
C LYS A 348 -14.03 -4.68 48.11
N SER A 349 -13.32 -5.02 49.19
CA SER A 349 -13.04 -4.12 50.32
C SER A 349 -12.02 -3.01 50.01
N GLN A 350 -11.17 -3.20 48.99
CA GLN A 350 -10.09 -2.28 48.62
C GLN A 350 -10.43 -1.40 47.41
N THR A 351 -11.47 -1.74 46.65
CA THR A 351 -11.78 -1.11 45.34
C THR A 351 -11.82 0.41 45.41
N SER A 352 -12.51 0.98 46.41
CA SER A 352 -12.62 2.44 46.54
C SER A 352 -11.28 3.11 46.87
N ALA A 353 -10.48 2.49 47.74
CA ALA A 353 -9.17 3.02 48.14
C ALA A 353 -8.18 3.00 46.97
N VAL A 354 -8.09 1.87 46.26
CA VAL A 354 -7.25 1.72 45.06
C VAL A 354 -7.67 2.70 43.97
N ASN A 355 -8.97 2.87 43.72
CA ASN A 355 -9.46 3.85 42.73
C ASN A 355 -9.01 5.27 43.07
N GLN A 356 -9.11 5.70 44.33
CA GLN A 356 -8.69 7.04 44.75
C GLN A 356 -7.16 7.23 44.65
N GLU A 357 -6.39 6.20 45.00
CA GLU A 357 -4.93 6.22 44.94
C GLU A 357 -4.44 6.35 43.48
N VAL A 358 -4.95 5.49 42.58
CA VAL A 358 -4.63 5.55 41.13
C VAL A 358 -5.04 6.90 40.55
N LEU A 359 -6.24 7.40 40.88
CA LEU A 359 -6.73 8.69 40.42
C LEU A 359 -5.83 9.85 40.90
N SER A 360 -5.32 9.78 42.13
CA SER A 360 -4.41 10.78 42.70
C SER A 360 -3.06 10.81 41.97
N TRP A 361 -2.49 9.64 41.68
CA TRP A 361 -1.26 9.56 40.88
C TRP A 361 -1.45 10.07 39.46
N LEU A 362 -2.62 9.82 38.86
CA LEU A 362 -2.95 10.34 37.53
C LEU A 362 -3.13 11.86 37.53
N LYS A 363 -3.80 12.42 38.53
CA LYS A 363 -3.98 13.88 38.65
C LYS A 363 -2.68 14.64 38.88
N SER A 364 -1.72 14.02 39.57
CA SER A 364 -0.40 14.61 39.84
C SER A 364 0.64 14.34 38.74
N ALA A 365 0.34 13.46 37.78
CA ALA A 365 1.26 13.13 36.71
C ALA A 365 1.44 14.30 35.73
N THR A 366 2.66 14.48 35.24
CA THR A 366 2.98 15.47 34.20
C THR A 366 3.34 14.77 32.89
N THR A 367 2.95 15.35 31.77
CA THR A 367 3.40 14.87 30.45
C THR A 367 4.91 15.03 30.35
N THR A 368 5.59 13.99 29.88
CA THR A 368 7.02 14.05 29.60
C THR A 368 7.28 13.66 28.15
N THR A 369 8.18 14.39 27.49
CA THR A 369 8.66 14.02 26.17
C THR A 369 9.74 12.98 26.36
N MET A 370 9.46 11.73 25.99
CA MET A 370 10.44 10.66 26.12
C MET A 370 11.05 10.35 24.75
N ASN A 371 12.37 10.45 24.66
CA ASN A 371 13.14 9.86 23.57
C ASN A 371 13.47 8.41 23.97
N LEU A 372 12.49 7.51 23.93
CA LEU A 372 12.79 6.09 24.07
C LEU A 372 13.68 5.67 22.91
N PRO A 373 14.86 5.07 23.17
CA PRO A 373 15.58 4.41 22.09
C PRO A 373 14.65 3.34 21.50
N PRO A 374 14.61 3.20 20.16
CA PRO A 374 13.81 2.16 19.55
C PRO A 374 14.26 0.80 20.09
N SER A 375 13.31 -0.08 20.42
CA SER A 375 13.62 -1.48 20.71
C SER A 375 14.41 -2.08 19.54
N THR A 376 15.32 -3.00 19.84
CA THR A 376 16.11 -3.68 18.79
C THR A 376 15.14 -4.30 17.77
N PRO A 377 15.28 -4.01 16.46
CA PRO A 377 14.44 -4.63 15.44
C PRO A 377 14.57 -6.16 15.44
N GLY A 378 13.48 -6.89 15.18
CA GLY A 378 13.52 -8.35 14.97
C GLY A 378 13.29 -9.21 16.21
N LEU A 379 12.82 -8.63 17.31
CA LEU A 379 12.44 -9.41 18.48
C LEU A 379 11.10 -10.11 18.26
N HIS A 380 11.13 -11.44 18.23
CA HIS A 380 9.95 -12.29 18.22
C HIS A 380 9.68 -12.78 19.64
N PHE A 381 8.55 -12.37 20.19
CA PHE A 381 8.12 -12.81 21.52
C PHE A 381 6.94 -13.77 21.38
N GLN A 382 7.10 -15.02 21.82
CA GLN A 382 5.96 -15.93 22.00
C GLN A 382 5.31 -15.70 23.37
N GLY A 383 4.86 -14.47 23.61
CA GLY A 383 4.21 -14.04 24.85
C GLY A 383 4.36 -12.55 25.10
N ASN A 384 3.49 -12.00 25.94
CA ASN A 384 3.63 -10.62 26.41
C ASN A 384 4.88 -10.51 27.29
N ILE A 385 5.92 -9.84 26.80
CA ILE A 385 7.08 -9.44 27.59
C ILE A 385 6.86 -8.00 28.04
N GLY A 386 6.84 -7.77 29.35
CA GLY A 386 6.66 -6.43 29.91
C GLY A 386 6.24 -6.44 31.37
N PRO A 387 5.93 -5.27 31.93
CA PRO A 387 5.27 -5.14 33.23
C PRO A 387 3.77 -5.43 33.12
N SER A 388 3.13 -5.67 34.26
CA SER A 388 1.67 -5.75 34.35
C SER A 388 1.00 -4.50 33.75
N ARG A 389 -0.12 -4.71 33.04
CA ARG A 389 -0.90 -3.65 32.42
C ARG A 389 -2.14 -3.37 33.24
N LEU A 390 -2.25 -2.15 33.76
CA LEU A 390 -3.47 -1.64 34.39
C LEU A 390 -4.45 -1.20 33.31
N THR A 391 -5.68 -1.67 33.40
CA THR A 391 -6.81 -1.25 32.57
C THR A 391 -7.78 -0.48 33.45
N ILE A 392 -8.14 0.72 33.04
CA ILE A 392 -9.10 1.60 33.72
C ILE A 392 -10.32 1.74 32.81
N THR A 393 -11.51 1.48 33.34
CA THR A 393 -12.75 1.93 32.71
C THR A 393 -13.21 3.19 33.43
N THR A 394 -13.36 4.30 32.71
CA THR A 394 -13.82 5.55 33.30
C THR A 394 -15.36 5.61 33.33
N ALA A 395 -15.94 6.65 33.95
CA ALA A 395 -17.39 6.79 34.04
C ALA A 395 -18.08 6.93 32.67
N ASP A 396 -17.40 7.44 31.65
CA ASP A 396 -17.94 7.56 30.29
C ASP A 396 -17.78 6.27 29.44
N GLN A 397 -17.37 5.16 30.07
CA GLN A 397 -17.08 3.87 29.45
C GLN A 397 -15.83 3.85 28.55
N SER A 398 -14.99 4.90 28.55
CA SER A 398 -13.68 4.85 27.90
C SER A 398 -12.72 3.94 28.65
N THR A 399 -11.90 3.21 27.87
CA THR A 399 -10.86 2.33 28.40
C THR A 399 -9.50 2.98 28.26
N ILE A 400 -8.73 2.98 29.34
CA ILE A 400 -7.34 3.43 29.38
C ILE A 400 -6.46 2.25 29.77
N SER A 401 -5.37 2.03 29.04
CA SER A 401 -4.33 1.06 29.39
C SER A 401 -3.08 1.78 29.89
N ILE A 402 -2.55 1.37 31.05
CA ILE A 402 -1.38 1.98 31.68
C ILE A 402 -0.36 0.91 32.00
N TYR A 403 0.90 1.17 31.70
CA TYR A 403 2.02 0.32 32.07
C TYR A 403 3.30 1.14 32.24
N PRO A 404 4.26 0.71 33.07
CA PRO A 404 5.60 1.33 33.11
C PRO A 404 6.18 1.44 31.70
N ALA A 405 6.74 2.58 31.34
CA ALA A 405 7.42 2.74 30.06
C ALA A 405 8.70 1.89 30.06
N TYR A 406 8.91 1.12 28.99
CA TYR A 406 10.07 0.25 28.87
C TYR A 406 10.54 0.13 27.42
N THR A 407 11.79 -0.26 27.26
CA THR A 407 12.37 -0.75 26.00
C THR A 407 12.86 -2.17 26.21
N VAL A 408 12.99 -2.91 25.11
CA VAL A 408 13.60 -4.23 25.13
C VAL A 408 14.83 -4.22 24.26
N THR A 409 15.96 -4.58 24.84
CA THR A 409 17.23 -4.71 24.14
C THR A 409 17.64 -6.17 24.12
N ALA A 410 18.08 -6.66 22.96
CA ALA A 410 18.76 -7.95 22.88
C ALA A 410 20.07 -7.88 23.67
N SER A 411 20.31 -8.84 24.55
CA SER A 411 21.54 -8.96 25.34
C SER A 411 22.31 -10.20 24.91
N GLY A 412 23.45 -10.02 24.23
CA GLY A 412 24.36 -11.12 23.89
C GLY A 412 23.93 -12.05 22.75
N ASN A 413 24.70 -13.13 22.54
CA ASN A 413 24.63 -14.01 21.37
C ASN A 413 23.54 -15.11 21.44
N GLN A 414 22.69 -15.15 22.47
CA GLN A 414 21.79 -16.29 22.75
C GLN A 414 20.31 -15.93 22.94
N GLY A 415 19.85 -14.82 22.37
CA GLY A 415 18.41 -14.48 22.43
C GLY A 415 17.89 -14.20 23.83
N THR A 416 18.75 -13.80 24.77
CA THR A 416 18.32 -13.25 26.05
C THR A 416 17.97 -11.78 25.86
N TYR A 417 16.93 -11.32 26.56
CA TYR A 417 16.39 -9.98 26.44
C TYR A 417 16.49 -9.25 27.76
N GLN A 418 16.81 -7.97 27.69
CA GLN A 418 16.80 -7.09 28.83
C GLN A 418 15.67 -6.08 28.68
N VAL A 419 14.77 -6.05 29.66
CA VAL A 419 13.72 -5.02 29.76
C VAL A 419 14.31 -3.85 30.53
N ASN A 420 14.47 -2.71 29.85
CA ASN A 420 14.96 -1.48 30.46
C ASN A 420 13.77 -0.56 30.69
N TYR A 421 13.44 -0.34 31.96
CA TYR A 421 12.37 0.56 32.35
C TYR A 421 12.87 2.00 32.42
N GLU A 422 12.09 2.94 31.89
CA GLU A 422 12.32 4.36 32.13
C GLU A 422 11.88 4.69 33.57
N PRO A 423 12.77 5.17 34.45
CA PRO A 423 12.42 5.47 35.83
C PRO A 423 11.26 6.47 35.93
N ASN A 424 10.26 6.15 36.75
CA ASN A 424 9.11 7.00 37.06
C ASN A 424 8.13 7.30 35.92
N VAL A 425 8.34 6.74 34.72
CA VAL A 425 7.47 7.04 33.59
C VAL A 425 6.56 5.87 33.26
N ILE A 426 5.29 6.18 33.02
CA ILE A 426 4.29 5.25 32.52
C ILE A 426 3.89 5.62 31.09
N ALA A 427 3.56 4.62 30.29
CA ALA A 427 2.78 4.78 29.08
C ALA A 427 1.29 4.78 29.46
N TYR A 428 0.59 5.85 29.11
CA TYR A 428 -0.84 6.04 29.25
C TYR A 428 -1.47 5.93 27.86
N VAL A 429 -2.25 4.88 27.63
CA VAL A 429 -2.83 4.56 26.33
C VAL A 429 -4.34 4.75 26.38
N SER A 430 -4.88 5.65 25.57
CA SER A 430 -6.32 5.89 25.44
C SER A 430 -6.72 5.81 23.97
N GLY A 431 -7.60 4.88 23.62
CA GLY A 431 -7.88 4.56 22.21
C GLY A 431 -6.61 4.13 21.46
N ASN A 432 -6.26 4.86 20.40
CA ASN A 432 -5.06 4.59 19.58
C ASN A 432 -3.85 5.47 19.95
N GLN A 433 -3.93 6.18 21.08
CA GLN A 433 -2.94 7.19 21.45
C GLN A 433 -2.17 6.74 22.68
N THR A 434 -0.86 6.98 22.68
CA THR A 434 0.04 6.74 23.81
C THR A 434 0.65 8.07 24.25
N THR A 435 0.41 8.46 25.49
CA THR A 435 1.06 9.60 26.17
C THR A 435 2.00 9.08 27.24
N TYR A 436 3.19 9.67 27.37
CA TYR A 436 4.11 9.30 28.45
C TYR A 436 3.97 10.28 29.61
N LEU A 437 3.73 9.74 30.80
CA LEU A 437 3.48 10.52 32.00
C LEU A 437 4.52 10.22 33.07
N ASN A 438 5.16 11.27 33.59
CA ASN A 438 5.97 11.14 34.80
C ASN A 438 5.03 10.95 36.00
N SER A 439 4.94 9.72 36.51
CA SER A 439 4.11 9.31 37.63
C SER A 439 4.86 8.31 38.51
N PRO A 440 5.79 8.77 39.38
CA PRO A 440 6.64 7.90 40.20
C PRO A 440 5.86 6.87 41.02
N GLY A 441 4.74 7.28 41.63
CA GLY A 441 3.91 6.41 42.47
C GLY A 441 3.28 5.27 41.67
N LEU A 442 2.58 5.59 40.58
CA LEU A 442 1.94 4.58 39.73
C LEU A 442 2.97 3.69 39.02
N TYR A 443 4.10 4.26 38.61
CA TYR A 443 5.24 3.49 38.07
C TYR A 443 5.75 2.45 39.07
N ALA A 444 6.08 2.86 40.30
CA ALA A 444 6.61 1.97 41.33
C ALA A 444 5.58 0.90 41.71
N TRP A 445 4.30 1.28 41.81
CA TRP A 445 3.20 0.38 42.15
C TRP A 445 3.02 -0.74 41.13
N LEU A 446 3.07 -0.40 39.83
CA LEU A 446 2.99 -1.39 38.73
C LEU A 446 4.27 -2.22 38.61
N LYS A 447 5.44 -1.57 38.53
CA LYS A 447 6.73 -2.24 38.30
C LYS A 447 7.09 -3.22 39.41
N ASN A 448 6.84 -2.84 40.67
CA ASN A 448 7.23 -3.64 41.83
C ASN A 448 6.12 -4.60 42.28
N ASN A 449 5.06 -4.77 41.49
CA ASN A 449 3.93 -5.66 41.79
C ASN A 449 3.24 -5.38 43.13
N GLN A 450 3.25 -4.13 43.60
CA GLN A 450 2.63 -3.76 44.89
C GLN A 450 1.11 -3.95 44.87
N TRP A 451 0.51 -3.83 43.68
CA TRP A 451 -0.90 -4.10 43.41
C TRP A 451 -1.37 -5.50 43.82
N LYS A 452 -0.49 -6.51 43.85
CA LYS A 452 -0.88 -7.91 44.14
C LYS A 452 -1.55 -8.10 45.49
N THR A 453 -1.21 -7.27 46.48
CA THR A 453 -1.81 -7.33 47.82
C THR A 453 -3.25 -6.79 47.87
N GLN A 454 -3.63 -5.97 46.88
CA GLN A 454 -4.91 -5.26 46.82
C GLN A 454 -5.88 -5.91 45.82
N PHE A 455 -5.44 -6.90 45.05
CA PHE A 455 -6.19 -7.52 43.96
C PHE A 455 -6.39 -9.02 44.18
N THR A 456 -7.40 -9.60 43.55
CA THR A 456 -7.64 -11.06 43.47
C THR A 456 -7.73 -11.48 42.01
N SER A 457 -7.17 -12.65 41.68
CA SER A 457 -7.32 -13.26 40.36
C SER A 457 -8.77 -13.67 40.16
N ASN A 458 -9.30 -13.42 38.97
CA ASN A 458 -10.61 -13.94 38.55
C ASN A 458 -10.52 -15.35 37.99
#